data_AF-A0A660L803-F1
#
_entry.id   AF-A0A660L803-F1
#
_cell.length_a   1.000
_cell.length_b   1.000
_cell.length_c   1.000
_cell.angle_alpha   90.00
_cell.angle_beta   90.00
_cell.angle_gamma   90.00
#
_symmetry.space_group_name_H-M   'P 1'
#
loop_
_entity.id
_entity.type
_entity.pdbx_description
1 polymer ?
#
loop_
_entity_poly.entity_id
_entity_poly.type
_entity_poly.pdbx_seq_one_letter_code
_entity_poly.pdbx_strand_id
1 'polypeptide(L)'
;MVSADVPPWRPPTSLEALQQLEAEIAPMRLPDQVRRLWTLVDAASLRVHTWPRIIPPSVALVNWRQTRDDFEGRVPLVLVDVGYENLQTMSIELDVDELPGGALFEWDVSGDEFTRRFNQLADWIDYVALLIRRGIFNRADRGDGPVLEVPGYPLHEAEIAMRTVPGEHPVHGRALDVDTDSSSWPVHWQRVNQRLLSA
;
A
#
# COMPACT_ATOMS: atom_id res chain seq x y z
N MET A 1 16.36 0.56 -24.36
CA MET A 1 15.98 1.07 -23.03
C MET A 1 14.98 2.18 -23.28
N VAL A 2 13.70 1.97 -23.00
CA VAL A 2 12.66 2.98 -23.25
C VAL A 2 12.88 4.11 -22.26
N SER A 3 13.38 5.26 -22.73
CA SER A 3 13.32 6.49 -21.94
C SER A 3 11.85 6.89 -21.87
N ALA A 4 11.27 6.88 -20.68
CA ALA A 4 9.87 7.25 -20.50
C ALA A 4 9.60 8.75 -20.65
N ASP A 5 10.66 9.57 -20.77
CA ASP A 5 10.62 11.04 -20.93
C ASP A 5 9.59 11.73 -20.01
N VAL A 6 9.51 11.26 -18.76
CA VAL A 6 8.74 11.90 -17.70
C VAL A 6 9.67 12.65 -16.75
N PRO A 7 9.24 13.80 -16.21
CA PRO A 7 10.00 14.51 -15.17
C PRO A 7 10.37 13.58 -14.00
N PRO A 8 11.56 13.77 -13.39
CA PRO A 8 11.93 13.00 -12.22
C PRO A 8 11.03 13.33 -11.03
N TRP A 9 10.85 12.36 -10.14
CA TRP A 9 10.26 12.62 -8.83
C TRP A 9 11.17 13.55 -8.01
N ARG A 10 10.59 14.12 -6.96
CA ARG A 10 11.26 15.04 -6.04
C ARG A 10 11.27 14.45 -4.64
N PRO A 11 12.21 14.85 -3.78
CA PRO A 11 12.09 14.56 -2.36
C PRO A 11 10.93 15.36 -1.74
N PRO A 12 10.34 14.87 -0.64
CA PRO A 12 9.33 15.61 0.11
C PRO A 12 9.91 16.91 0.68
N THR A 13 9.10 17.97 0.72
CA THR A 13 9.49 19.26 1.29
C THR A 13 9.41 19.28 2.82
N SER A 14 8.68 18.33 3.42
CA SER A 14 8.53 18.14 4.85
C SER A 14 8.27 16.66 5.18
N LEU A 15 8.72 16.22 6.36
CA LEU A 15 8.45 14.89 6.91
C LEU A 15 7.43 14.91 8.05
N GLU A 16 6.80 16.05 8.32
CA GLU A 16 5.88 16.24 9.45
C GLU A 16 4.72 15.24 9.44
N ALA A 17 4.07 15.04 8.28
CA ALA A 17 2.97 14.07 8.17
C ALA A 17 3.42 12.63 8.42
N LEU A 18 4.65 12.27 8.01
CA LEU A 18 5.23 10.95 8.31
C LEU A 18 5.46 10.78 9.81
N GLN A 19 6.02 11.80 10.47
CA GLN A 19 6.25 11.79 11.92
C GLN A 19 4.94 11.70 12.71
N GLN A 20 3.89 12.41 12.26
CA GLN A 20 2.56 12.34 12.86
C GLN A 20 1.94 10.95 12.71
N LEU A 21 2.03 10.35 11.52
CA LEU A 21 1.58 8.97 11.28
C LEU A 21 2.31 7.99 12.21
N GLU A 22 3.64 8.07 12.29
CA GLU A 22 4.43 7.20 13.17
C GLU A 22 4.09 7.35 14.65
N ALA A 23 3.74 8.56 15.09
CA ALA A 23 3.27 8.80 16.45
C ALA A 23 1.88 8.20 16.71
N GLU A 24 0.97 8.25 15.73
CA GLU A 24 -0.41 7.74 15.84
C GLU A 24 -0.48 6.22 15.84
N ILE A 25 0.37 5.56 15.04
CA ILE A 25 0.39 4.09 14.97
C ILE A 25 1.18 3.45 16.12
N ALA A 26 1.90 4.23 16.93
CA ALA A 26 2.68 3.70 18.04
C ALA A 26 1.79 2.91 19.02
N PRO A 27 2.24 1.74 19.53
CA PRO A 27 3.61 1.23 19.49
C PRO A 27 3.99 0.42 18.24
N MET A 28 3.09 0.27 17.27
CA MET A 28 3.43 -0.35 15.98
C MET A 28 4.39 0.55 15.20
N ARG A 29 5.08 -0.02 14.21
CA ARG A 29 6.05 0.72 13.39
C ARG A 29 5.79 0.53 11.91
N LEU A 30 6.08 1.56 11.12
CA LEU A 30 6.14 1.42 9.67
C LEU A 30 7.28 0.48 9.29
N PRO A 31 7.07 -0.46 8.35
CA PRO A 31 8.16 -1.23 7.76
C PRO A 31 9.20 -0.30 7.12
N ASP A 32 10.48 -0.65 7.23
CA ASP A 32 11.61 0.18 6.77
C ASP A 32 11.48 0.64 5.31
N GLN A 33 10.93 -0.21 4.43
CA GLN A 33 10.77 0.11 3.01
C GLN A 33 9.80 1.27 2.78
N VAL A 34 8.72 1.35 3.57
CA VAL A 34 7.69 2.39 3.47
C VAL A 34 8.24 3.70 3.99
N ARG A 35 8.85 3.67 5.19
CA ARG A 35 9.51 4.84 5.77
C ARG A 35 10.57 5.39 4.81
N ARG A 36 11.36 4.52 4.19
CA ARG A 36 12.38 4.91 3.20
C ARG A 36 11.76 5.52 1.94
N LEU A 37 10.71 4.92 1.38
CA LEU A 37 10.00 5.49 0.23
C LEU A 37 9.53 6.91 0.54
N TRP A 38 8.77 7.10 1.62
CA TRP A 38 8.19 8.39 1.98
C TRP A 38 9.21 9.42 2.46
N THR A 39 10.42 9.02 2.85
CA THR A 39 11.52 9.96 3.14
C THR A 39 12.22 10.45 1.87
N LEU A 40 12.22 9.65 0.81
CA LEU A 40 12.97 9.93 -0.42
C LEU A 40 12.12 10.48 -1.56
N VAL A 41 10.82 10.20 -1.53
CA VAL A 41 9.91 10.44 -2.65
C VAL A 41 8.68 11.20 -2.17
N ASP A 42 8.46 12.38 -2.75
CA ASP A 42 7.17 13.05 -2.73
C ASP A 42 6.23 12.31 -3.69
N ALA A 43 5.24 11.60 -3.13
CA ALA A 43 4.26 10.84 -3.90
C ALA A 43 3.51 11.71 -4.91
N ALA A 44 3.25 12.99 -4.60
CA ALA A 44 2.56 13.91 -5.52
C ALA A 44 3.42 14.30 -6.74
N SER A 45 4.74 14.12 -6.65
CA SER A 45 5.68 14.37 -7.75
C SER A 45 5.86 13.16 -8.68
N LEU A 46 5.34 11.99 -8.32
CA LEU A 46 5.45 10.79 -9.14
C LEU A 46 4.71 10.98 -10.46
N ARG A 47 5.43 10.74 -11.56
CA ARG A 47 4.89 10.74 -12.93
C ARG A 47 4.56 9.35 -13.46
N VAL A 48 4.65 8.36 -12.58
CA VAL A 48 4.17 7.00 -12.80
C VAL A 48 2.93 6.84 -11.93
N HIS A 49 1.77 6.80 -12.56
CA HIS A 49 0.49 6.57 -11.91
C HIS A 49 0.23 5.06 -11.91
N THR A 50 0.37 4.45 -10.73
CA THR A 50 -0.01 3.06 -10.46
C THR A 50 -1.50 2.97 -10.16
N TRP A 51 -2.02 1.75 -10.13
CA TRP A 51 -3.34 1.48 -9.58
C TRP A 51 -3.25 0.42 -8.47
N PRO A 52 -3.73 0.72 -7.25
CA PRO A 52 -4.09 2.07 -6.80
C PRO A 52 -2.85 2.99 -6.78
N ARG A 53 -3.06 4.31 -6.76
CA ARG A 53 -1.94 5.28 -6.79
C ARG A 53 -1.19 5.26 -5.48
N ILE A 54 0.14 5.33 -5.52
CA ILE A 54 0.94 5.58 -4.31
C ILE A 54 0.51 6.92 -3.69
N ILE A 55 0.16 6.90 -2.41
CA ILE A 55 -0.29 8.08 -1.67
C ILE A 55 0.80 8.66 -0.77
N PRO A 56 0.75 9.97 -0.45
CA PRO A 56 1.65 10.57 0.53
C PRO A 56 1.26 10.20 1.97
N PRO A 57 2.19 10.32 2.95
CA PRO A 57 1.91 10.04 4.36
C PRO A 57 0.73 10.82 4.93
N SER A 58 0.46 12.03 4.44
CA SER A 58 -0.67 12.85 4.89
C SER A 58 -2.03 12.21 4.57
N VAL A 59 -2.14 11.55 3.41
CA VAL A 59 -3.37 10.83 3.03
C VAL A 59 -3.46 9.53 3.82
N ALA A 60 -2.35 8.79 3.96
CA ALA A 60 -2.30 7.58 4.78
C ALA A 60 -2.70 7.84 6.24
N LEU A 61 -2.27 8.97 6.82
CA LEU A 61 -2.66 9.42 8.16
C LEU A 61 -4.16 9.70 8.28
N VAL A 62 -4.75 10.39 7.29
CA VAL A 62 -6.19 10.66 7.27
C VAL A 62 -6.96 9.34 7.19
N ASN A 63 -6.58 8.46 6.26
CA ASN A 63 -7.23 7.16 6.09
C ASN A 63 -7.13 6.31 7.35
N TRP A 64 -5.95 6.23 7.98
CA TRP A 64 -5.77 5.43 9.19
C TRP A 64 -6.62 5.95 10.36
N ARG A 65 -6.71 7.28 10.54
CA ARG A 65 -7.61 7.88 11.54
C ARG A 65 -9.07 7.56 11.25
N GLN A 66 -9.51 7.64 9.99
CA GLN A 66 -10.86 7.24 9.60
C GLN A 66 -11.11 5.75 9.88
N THR A 67 -10.14 4.89 9.57
CA THR A 67 -10.24 3.46 9.90
C THR A 67 -10.42 3.23 11.40
N ARG A 68 -9.65 3.93 12.23
CA ARG A 68 -9.74 3.85 13.69
C ARG A 68 -11.07 4.38 14.23
N ASP A 69 -11.50 5.54 13.75
CA ASP A 69 -12.58 6.31 14.37
C ASP A 69 -13.96 5.97 13.78
N ASP A 70 -14.03 5.63 12.48
CA ASP A 70 -15.29 5.47 11.74
C ASP A 70 -15.56 4.03 11.24
N PHE A 71 -14.53 3.17 11.15
CA PHE A 71 -14.63 1.82 10.58
C PHE A 71 -14.19 0.71 11.56
N GLU A 72 -14.46 0.91 12.85
CA GLU A 72 -14.16 -0.04 13.90
C GLU A 72 -14.63 -1.46 13.54
N GLY A 73 -13.72 -2.43 13.60
CA GLY A 73 -14.02 -3.84 13.34
C GLY A 73 -14.19 -4.23 11.86
N ARG A 74 -14.08 -3.29 10.92
CA ARG A 74 -14.15 -3.56 9.47
C ARG A 74 -12.79 -3.64 8.81
N VAL A 75 -11.84 -2.83 9.25
CA VAL A 75 -10.46 -2.81 8.72
C VAL A 75 -9.47 -2.99 9.88
N PRO A 76 -8.48 -3.90 9.75
CA PRO A 76 -7.47 -4.10 10.79
C PRO A 76 -6.61 -2.85 11.00
N LEU A 77 -6.40 -2.44 12.26
CA LEU A 77 -5.61 -1.23 12.60
C LEU A 77 -4.10 -1.40 12.41
N VAL A 78 -3.67 -2.64 12.15
CA VAL A 78 -2.30 -2.98 11.75
C VAL A 78 -2.03 -2.71 10.26
N LEU A 79 -3.03 -2.29 9.50
CA LEU A 79 -2.87 -1.92 8.09
C LEU A 79 -2.78 -0.40 7.95
N VAL A 80 -1.83 0.05 7.13
CA VAL A 80 -1.72 1.45 6.70
C VAL A 80 -1.70 1.52 5.19
N ASP A 81 -2.49 2.42 4.64
CA ASP A 81 -2.58 2.59 3.19
C ASP A 81 -1.28 3.16 2.61
N VAL A 82 -0.76 2.49 1.59
CA VAL A 82 0.37 2.97 0.77
C VAL A 82 -0.06 3.29 -0.65
N GLY A 83 -1.22 2.82 -1.08
CA GLY A 83 -1.90 3.31 -2.27
C GLY A 83 -3.42 3.33 -2.13
N TYR A 84 -4.04 4.30 -2.81
CA TYR A 84 -5.49 4.49 -2.81
C TYR A 84 -5.96 5.13 -4.13
N GLU A 85 -7.04 4.61 -4.71
CA GLU A 85 -7.73 5.21 -5.86
C GLU A 85 -9.15 4.64 -5.95
N ASN A 86 -10.19 5.50 -5.97
CA ASN A 86 -11.59 5.09 -6.16
C ASN A 86 -12.03 3.87 -5.32
N LEU A 87 -11.86 3.95 -3.99
CA LEU A 87 -12.19 2.89 -3.02
C LEU A 87 -11.32 1.62 -3.10
N GLN A 88 -10.43 1.52 -4.07
CA GLN A 88 -9.42 0.47 -4.14
C GLN A 88 -8.19 0.89 -3.35
N THR A 89 -7.74 0.00 -2.48
CA THR A 89 -6.70 0.26 -1.51
C THR A 89 -5.59 -0.78 -1.63
N MET A 90 -4.36 -0.32 -1.50
CA MET A 90 -3.19 -1.14 -1.25
C MET A 90 -2.65 -0.75 0.12
N SER A 91 -2.83 -1.61 1.11
CA SER A 91 -2.34 -1.38 2.47
C SER A 91 -1.16 -2.27 2.77
N ILE A 92 -0.24 -1.76 3.58
CA ILE A 92 0.87 -2.52 4.11
C ILE A 92 0.63 -2.85 5.58
N GLU A 93 1.01 -4.06 5.97
CA GLU A 93 1.01 -4.46 7.36
C GLU A 93 2.16 -3.81 8.14
N LEU A 94 1.84 -3.27 9.30
CA LEU A 94 2.80 -2.68 10.24
C LEU A 94 3.60 -3.74 11.01
N ASP A 95 4.79 -3.35 11.47
CA ASP A 95 5.54 -4.16 12.43
C ASP A 95 4.84 -4.10 13.80
N VAL A 96 4.61 -5.26 14.41
CA VAL A 96 3.94 -5.39 15.71
C VAL A 96 4.85 -6.15 16.66
N ASP A 97 5.34 -5.47 17.71
CA ASP A 97 6.31 -6.02 18.65
C ASP A 97 7.55 -6.59 17.92
N GLU A 98 7.79 -7.91 18.03
CA GLU A 98 8.86 -8.63 17.34
C GLU A 98 8.42 -9.24 15.99
N LEU A 99 7.14 -9.14 15.63
CA LEU A 99 6.61 -9.65 14.37
C LEU A 99 6.85 -8.65 13.24
N PRO A 100 7.61 -9.03 12.18
CA PRO A 100 7.79 -8.15 11.03
C PRO A 100 6.50 -8.08 10.22
N GLY A 101 6.09 -6.87 9.87
CA GLY A 101 5.04 -6.61 8.89
C GLY A 101 5.62 -6.62 7.47
N GLY A 102 5.05 -5.79 6.60
CA GLY A 102 5.54 -5.55 5.25
C GLY A 102 4.73 -6.21 4.13
N ALA A 103 3.92 -7.22 4.43
CA ALA A 103 2.99 -7.78 3.44
C ALA A 103 2.02 -6.71 2.95
N LEU A 104 1.77 -6.68 1.63
CA LEU A 104 0.80 -5.77 1.02
C LEU A 104 -0.48 -6.49 0.64
N PHE A 105 -1.59 -5.89 1.03
CA PHE A 105 -2.94 -6.36 0.82
C PHE A 105 -3.68 -5.39 -0.10
N GLU A 106 -4.23 -5.92 -1.18
CA GLU A 106 -5.17 -5.23 -2.06
C GLU A 106 -6.59 -5.53 -1.58
N TRP A 107 -7.42 -4.51 -1.46
CA TRP A 107 -8.81 -4.63 -1.03
C TRP A 107 -9.64 -3.45 -1.51
N ASP A 108 -10.97 -3.61 -1.51
CA ASP A 108 -11.93 -2.54 -1.79
C ASP A 108 -12.66 -2.18 -0.48
N VAL A 109 -12.93 -0.89 -0.25
CA VAL A 109 -13.71 -0.44 0.92
C VAL A 109 -15.09 -1.12 1.02
N SER A 110 -15.67 -1.50 -0.13
CA SER A 110 -16.93 -2.22 -0.26
C SER A 110 -16.77 -3.72 -0.46
N GLY A 111 -15.55 -4.24 -0.49
CA GLY A 111 -15.23 -5.64 -0.69
C GLY A 111 -15.26 -6.45 0.59
N ASP A 112 -15.09 -7.77 0.43
CA ASP A 112 -15.31 -8.75 1.50
C ASP A 112 -14.00 -9.41 1.99
N GLU A 113 -12.86 -9.12 1.34
CA GLU A 113 -11.56 -9.72 1.63
C GLU A 113 -10.38 -8.74 1.49
N PHE A 114 -9.29 -9.06 2.21
CA PHE A 114 -7.96 -8.51 2.04
C PHE A 114 -7.07 -9.54 1.34
N THR A 115 -6.72 -9.29 0.07
CA THR A 115 -5.87 -10.22 -0.67
C THR A 115 -4.42 -9.77 -0.66
N ARG A 116 -3.54 -10.57 -0.05
CA ARG A 116 -2.09 -10.39 -0.10
C ARG A 116 -1.59 -10.52 -1.53
N ARG A 117 -1.12 -9.40 -2.10
CA ARG A 117 -0.58 -9.34 -3.47
C ARG A 117 0.93 -9.36 -3.52
N PHE A 118 1.59 -8.94 -2.45
CA PHE A 118 3.05 -8.82 -2.37
C PHE A 118 3.52 -9.12 -0.95
N ASN A 119 4.74 -9.66 -0.80
CA ASN A 119 5.31 -9.90 0.52
C ASN A 119 5.99 -8.66 1.09
N GLN A 120 6.29 -7.67 0.25
CA GLN A 120 6.97 -6.43 0.60
C GLN A 120 6.78 -5.35 -0.48
N LEU A 121 7.00 -4.10 -0.11
CA LEU A 121 6.80 -2.94 -1.00
C LEU A 121 7.68 -3.00 -2.26
N ALA A 122 8.90 -3.51 -2.11
CA ALA A 122 9.82 -3.71 -3.24
C ALA A 122 9.23 -4.59 -4.34
N ASP A 123 8.49 -5.66 -3.98
CA ASP A 123 7.89 -6.56 -4.97
C ASP A 123 6.83 -5.83 -5.82
N TRP A 124 6.07 -4.93 -5.19
CA TRP A 124 5.07 -4.10 -5.90
C TRP A 124 5.75 -3.11 -6.85
N ILE A 125 6.80 -2.42 -6.39
CA ILE A 125 7.59 -1.50 -7.22
C ILE A 125 8.24 -2.24 -8.39
N ASP A 126 8.79 -3.43 -8.16
CA ASP A 126 9.40 -4.26 -9.20
C ASP A 126 8.39 -4.75 -10.23
N TYR A 127 7.17 -5.08 -9.79
CA TYR A 127 6.05 -5.41 -10.68
C TYR A 127 5.66 -4.21 -11.55
N VAL A 128 5.52 -3.02 -10.98
CA VAL A 128 5.25 -1.78 -11.74
C VAL A 128 6.35 -1.51 -12.75
N ALA A 129 7.62 -1.64 -12.33
CA ALA A 129 8.76 -1.47 -13.22
C ALA A 129 8.80 -2.53 -14.33
N LEU A 130 8.38 -3.77 -14.05
CA LEU A 130 8.26 -4.83 -15.03
C LEU A 130 7.24 -4.46 -16.12
N LEU A 131 6.05 -3.99 -15.74
CA LEU A 131 5.03 -3.55 -16.70
C LEU A 131 5.55 -2.45 -17.62
N ILE A 132 6.21 -1.43 -17.04
CA ILE A 132 6.83 -0.34 -17.81
C ILE A 132 7.89 -0.88 -18.77
N ARG A 133 8.79 -1.75 -18.32
CA ARG A 133 9.84 -2.37 -19.17
C ARG A 133 9.24 -3.21 -20.31
N ARG A 134 8.05 -3.76 -20.12
CA ARG A 134 7.32 -4.53 -21.14
C ARG A 134 6.48 -3.65 -22.08
N GLY A 135 6.49 -2.33 -21.90
CA GLY A 135 5.67 -1.42 -22.70
C GLY A 135 4.18 -1.43 -22.31
N ILE A 136 3.86 -1.96 -21.13
CA ILE A 136 2.50 -2.07 -20.60
C ILE A 136 2.21 -0.83 -19.76
N PHE A 137 1.92 0.27 -20.45
CA PHE A 137 1.49 1.54 -19.88
C PHE A 137 0.86 2.40 -20.98
N ASN A 138 -0.01 3.33 -20.58
CA ASN A 138 -0.45 4.41 -21.44
C ASN A 138 0.37 5.67 -21.14
N ARG A 139 0.72 6.42 -22.17
CA ARG A 139 1.27 7.77 -21.99
C ARG A 139 0.13 8.76 -22.11
N ALA A 140 0.01 9.65 -21.14
CA ALA A 140 -0.97 10.72 -21.14
C ALA A 140 -0.29 12.06 -20.85
N ASP A 141 -0.76 13.12 -21.48
CA ASP A 141 -0.39 14.49 -21.11
C ASP A 141 -1.45 15.02 -20.14
N ARG A 142 -1.00 15.37 -18.93
CA ARG A 142 -1.83 16.01 -17.90
C ARG A 142 -1.43 17.49 -17.80
N GLY A 143 -2.24 18.29 -17.11
CA GLY A 143 -2.03 19.75 -17.01
C GLY A 143 -0.67 20.16 -16.44
N ASP A 144 0.00 19.25 -15.74
CA ASP A 144 1.31 19.42 -15.12
C ASP A 144 2.43 18.58 -15.79
N GLY A 145 2.17 18.06 -17.00
CA GLY A 145 3.14 17.38 -17.86
C GLY A 145 2.78 15.93 -18.20
N PRO A 146 3.68 15.23 -18.91
CA PRO A 146 3.47 13.84 -19.30
C PRO A 146 3.53 12.91 -18.08
N VAL A 147 2.68 11.89 -18.09
CA VAL A 147 2.62 10.81 -17.09
C VAL A 147 2.58 9.45 -17.77
N LEU A 148 3.07 8.43 -17.06
CA LEU A 148 2.84 7.03 -17.40
C LEU A 148 1.68 6.50 -16.55
N GLU A 149 0.65 6.00 -17.20
CA GLU A 149 -0.47 5.32 -16.55
C GLU A 149 -0.25 3.82 -16.68
N VAL A 150 0.20 3.21 -15.59
CA VAL A 150 0.35 1.76 -15.52
C VAL A 150 -1.04 1.17 -15.34
N PRO A 151 -1.44 0.14 -16.12
CA PRO A 151 -2.79 -0.38 -16.06
C PRO A 151 -3.20 -0.73 -14.64
N GLY A 152 -4.46 -0.44 -14.37
CA GLY A 152 -5.14 -0.72 -13.13
C GLY A 152 -6.38 -1.54 -13.36
N TYR A 153 -7.10 -1.83 -12.28
CA TYR A 153 -8.27 -2.67 -12.35
C TYR A 153 -9.32 -2.13 -13.37
N PRO A 154 -9.92 -3.01 -14.20
CA PRO A 154 -9.57 -4.42 -14.36
C PRO A 154 -8.28 -4.57 -15.17
N LEU A 155 -7.30 -5.28 -14.60
CA LEU A 155 -6.13 -5.74 -15.34
C LEU A 155 -6.56 -6.88 -16.27
N HIS A 156 -5.98 -6.97 -17.45
CA HIS A 156 -6.14 -8.15 -18.30
C HIS A 156 -5.46 -9.36 -17.62
N GLU A 157 -5.99 -10.58 -17.84
CA GLU A 157 -5.43 -11.82 -17.26
C GLU A 157 -3.91 -11.97 -17.53
N ALA A 158 -3.46 -11.54 -18.71
CA ALA A 158 -2.05 -11.57 -19.09
C ALA A 158 -1.17 -10.65 -18.22
N GLU A 159 -1.70 -9.53 -17.74
CA GLU A 159 -1.00 -8.58 -16.87
C GLU A 159 -0.98 -9.12 -15.43
N ILE A 160 -2.12 -9.67 -14.96
CA ILE A 160 -2.22 -10.36 -13.67
C ILE A 160 -1.23 -11.53 -13.60
N ALA A 161 -1.12 -12.32 -14.68
CA ALA A 161 -0.20 -13.45 -14.74
C ALA A 161 1.29 -13.06 -14.67
N MET A 162 1.65 -11.80 -14.94
CA MET A 162 3.01 -11.29 -14.75
C MET A 162 3.30 -10.95 -13.28
N ARG A 163 2.27 -10.84 -12.43
CA ARG A 163 2.42 -10.66 -11.00
C ARG A 163 2.95 -11.97 -10.41
N THR A 164 4.11 -11.92 -9.76
CA THR A 164 4.60 -13.09 -9.04
C THR A 164 3.67 -13.34 -7.86
N VAL A 165 3.08 -14.53 -7.80
CA VAL A 165 2.25 -14.93 -6.66
C VAL A 165 3.12 -14.89 -5.40
N PRO A 166 2.67 -14.24 -4.32
CA PRO A 166 3.42 -14.22 -3.07
C PRO A 166 3.71 -15.64 -2.60
N GLY A 167 4.99 -15.91 -2.35
CA GLY A 167 5.44 -17.18 -1.80
C GLY A 167 5.10 -17.30 -0.30
N GLU A 168 6.00 -17.94 0.44
CA GLU A 168 5.88 -18.01 1.89
C GLU A 168 6.29 -16.66 2.54
N HIS A 169 5.43 -16.10 3.39
CA HIS A 169 5.72 -14.94 4.23
C HIS A 169 6.01 -15.38 5.66
N PRO A 170 6.94 -14.75 6.39
CA PRO A 170 7.28 -15.14 7.77
C PRO A 170 6.10 -15.19 8.73
N VAL A 171 5.12 -14.29 8.56
CA VAL A 171 3.93 -14.18 9.44
C VAL A 171 2.69 -14.87 8.87
N HIS A 172 2.47 -14.80 7.55
CA HIS A 172 1.23 -15.25 6.91
C HIS A 172 1.36 -16.62 6.23
N GLY A 173 2.57 -17.20 6.22
CA GLY A 173 2.85 -18.41 5.47
C GLY A 173 2.46 -18.26 4.00
N ARG A 174 1.69 -19.23 3.48
CA ARG A 174 1.17 -19.22 2.10
C ARG A 174 -0.23 -18.63 1.97
N ALA A 175 -0.86 -18.14 3.04
CA ALA A 175 -2.20 -17.58 2.98
C ALA A 175 -2.20 -16.33 2.11
N LEU A 176 -3.18 -16.24 1.21
CA LEU A 176 -3.34 -15.10 0.31
C LEU A 176 -4.50 -14.21 0.75
N ASP A 177 -5.62 -14.80 1.12
CA ASP A 177 -6.84 -14.04 1.43
C ASP A 177 -7.13 -14.06 2.93
N VAL A 178 -7.57 -12.92 3.45
CA VAL A 178 -8.06 -12.74 4.81
C VAL A 178 -9.45 -12.10 4.72
N ASP A 179 -10.45 -12.72 5.32
CA ASP A 179 -11.84 -12.25 5.29
C ASP A 179 -12.00 -10.94 6.09
N THR A 180 -13.00 -10.13 5.75
CA THR A 180 -13.34 -8.90 6.48
C THR A 180 -13.96 -9.15 7.86
N ASP A 181 -14.44 -10.36 8.15
CA ASP A 181 -14.85 -10.76 9.49
C ASP A 181 -13.66 -10.78 10.45
N SER A 182 -13.68 -9.83 11.39
CA SER A 182 -12.65 -9.68 12.43
C SER A 182 -12.36 -10.93 13.26
N SER A 183 -13.32 -11.87 13.37
CA SER A 183 -13.12 -13.13 14.09
C SER A 183 -12.15 -14.09 13.38
N SER A 184 -12.00 -13.92 12.07
CA SER A 184 -11.16 -14.75 11.20
C SER A 184 -9.74 -14.20 11.00
N TRP A 185 -9.48 -12.96 11.42
CA TRP A 185 -8.21 -12.30 11.18
C TRP A 185 -7.03 -13.04 11.83
N PRO A 186 -5.81 -12.87 11.30
CA PRO A 186 -4.60 -13.29 12.00
C PRO A 186 -4.57 -12.84 13.46
N VAL A 187 -4.10 -13.70 14.36
CA VAL A 187 -4.17 -13.48 15.81
C VAL A 187 -3.53 -12.16 16.24
N HIS A 188 -2.45 -11.74 15.60
CA HIS A 188 -1.80 -10.47 15.92
C HIS A 188 -2.62 -9.26 15.47
N TRP A 189 -3.41 -9.36 14.39
CA TRP A 189 -4.35 -8.32 13.97
C TRP A 189 -5.46 -8.15 15.01
N GLN A 190 -6.06 -9.26 15.44
CA GLN A 190 -7.11 -9.25 16.48
C GLN A 190 -6.61 -8.60 17.77
N ARG A 191 -5.39 -8.95 18.21
CA ARG A 191 -4.77 -8.38 19.42
C ARG A 191 -4.54 -6.88 19.32
N VAL A 192 -4.06 -6.40 18.17
CA VAL A 192 -3.85 -4.96 17.93
C VAL A 192 -5.19 -4.22 18.01
N ASN A 193 -6.21 -4.70 17.30
CA ASN A 193 -7.53 -4.07 17.31
C ASN A 193 -8.12 -4.04 18.73
N GLN A 194 -8.10 -5.16 19.46
CA GLN A 194 -8.57 -5.20 20.85
C GLN A 194 -7.84 -4.20 21.75
N ARG A 195 -6.51 -4.11 21.62
CA ARG A 195 -5.68 -3.21 22.45
C ARG A 195 -5.96 -1.73 22.18
N LEU A 196 -6.11 -1.34 20.92
CA LEU A 196 -6.29 0.06 20.53
C LEU A 196 -7.72 0.56 20.71
N LEU A 197 -8.72 -0.33 20.63
CA LEU A 197 -10.13 0.04 20.81
C LEU A 197 -10.59 -0.01 22.27
N SER A 198 -9.81 -0.66 23.16
CA SER A 198 -10.08 -0.71 24.60
C SER A 198 -9.35 0.37 25.41
N ALA A 199 -8.53 1.20 24.77
CA ALA A 199 -7.67 2.22 25.38
C ALA A 199 -8.31 3.60 25.32
#